data_AF-A0A3S2X1I0-F1
#
_entry.id   AF-A0A3S2X1I0-F1
#
_cell.length_a   1.000
_cell.length_b   1.000
_cell.length_c   1.000
_cell.angle_alpha   90.00
_cell.angle_beta   90.00
_cell.angle_gamma   90.00
#
_symmetry.space_group_name_H-M   'P 1'
#
loop_
_entity.id
_entity.type
_entity.pdbx_description
1 polymer ?
#
loop_
_entity_poly.entity_id
_entity_poly.type
_entity_poly.pdbx_seq_one_letter_code
_entity_poly.pdbx_strand_id
1 'polypeptide(L)'
;MALKHDFYLIPKTTDIISFWQYTSDNSKYIEHIALHDDLILYITDTLKWIPTKNPGMRAITAGFGINYHGVTLLDKHSAVPLRNIFSAWRDLFNIAPEKIELTGDFVGEDNHQNGEYERLILNRDEIVRQLEKVIAMSERLLDGEYYVYHCGV
;
A
#
# COMPACT_ATOMS: atom_id res chain seq x y z
N MET A 1 7.81 4.96 -16.70
CA MET A 1 6.96 3.88 -16.15
C MET A 1 6.13 4.51 -15.05
N ALA A 2 4.84 4.18 -14.96
CA ALA A 2 4.03 4.62 -13.83
C ALA A 2 4.60 4.05 -12.52
N LEU A 3 4.78 4.89 -11.51
CA LEU A 3 5.27 4.50 -10.20
C LEU A 3 4.21 3.65 -9.49
N LYS A 4 4.63 2.59 -8.80
CA LYS A 4 3.74 1.62 -8.15
C LYS A 4 4.28 1.15 -6.82
N HIS A 5 3.38 0.99 -5.87
CA HIS A 5 3.63 0.37 -4.59
C HIS A 5 3.19 -1.09 -4.63
N ASP A 6 4.13 -2.01 -4.44
CA ASP A 6 3.84 -3.44 -4.45
C ASP A 6 3.52 -3.97 -3.06
N PHE A 7 2.59 -4.91 -2.98
CA PHE A 7 2.23 -5.65 -1.77
C PHE A 7 2.34 -7.14 -2.06
N TYR A 8 3.09 -7.86 -1.24
CA TYR A 8 3.33 -9.30 -1.38
C TYR A 8 2.91 -10.03 -0.12
N LEU A 9 1.95 -10.95 -0.24
CA LEU A 9 1.58 -11.86 0.84
C LEU A 9 2.51 -13.09 0.81
N ILE A 10 3.22 -13.34 1.90
CA ILE A 10 4.16 -14.47 2.01
C ILE A 10 3.96 -15.25 3.33
N PRO A 11 4.30 -16.55 3.37
CA PRO A 11 4.42 -17.28 4.62
C PRO A 11 5.46 -16.65 5.54
N LYS A 12 5.20 -16.66 6.86
CA LYS A 12 6.15 -16.20 7.89
C LYS A 12 7.42 -17.05 7.96
N THR A 13 7.36 -18.27 7.43
CA THR A 13 8.52 -19.18 7.28
C THR A 13 9.44 -18.81 6.13
N THR A 14 9.04 -17.89 5.24
CA THR A 14 9.87 -17.46 4.12
C THR A 14 11.06 -16.65 4.63
N ASP A 15 12.27 -17.06 4.24
CA ASP A 15 13.48 -16.31 4.55
C ASP A 15 13.47 -14.96 3.81
N ILE A 16 13.62 -13.87 4.56
CA ILE A 16 13.48 -12.50 4.06
C ILE A 16 14.58 -12.18 3.04
N ILE A 17 15.81 -12.63 3.27
CA ILE A 17 16.93 -12.41 2.35
C ILE A 17 16.63 -13.08 1.01
N SER A 18 16.14 -14.32 1.05
CA SER A 18 15.73 -15.06 -0.14
C SER A 18 14.56 -14.40 -0.86
N PHE A 19 13.59 -13.83 -0.15
CA PHE A 19 12.48 -13.10 -0.76
C PHE A 19 12.98 -11.89 -1.56
N TRP A 20 13.87 -11.09 -0.98
CA TRP A 20 14.40 -9.89 -1.64
C TRP A 20 15.29 -10.19 -2.85
N GLN A 21 16.01 -11.31 -2.82
CA GLN A 21 16.86 -11.73 -3.94
C GLN A 21 16.06 -12.18 -5.17
N TYR A 22 14.78 -12.56 -4.98
CA TYR A 22 13.96 -13.18 -6.02
C TYR A 22 12.51 -12.68 -6.01
N THR A 23 12.30 -11.37 -5.83
CA THR A 23 10.95 -10.77 -5.92
C THR A 23 10.30 -10.95 -7.30
N SER A 24 11.10 -11.24 -8.33
CA SER A 24 10.66 -11.62 -9.68
C SER A 24 10.22 -13.09 -9.82
N ASP A 25 10.43 -13.92 -8.81
CA ASP A 25 9.99 -15.32 -8.78
C ASP A 25 8.62 -15.44 -8.10
N ASN A 26 7.60 -15.60 -8.94
CA ASN A 26 6.21 -15.74 -8.50
C ASN A 26 5.96 -16.96 -7.60
N SER A 27 6.91 -17.91 -7.50
CA SER A 27 6.79 -19.05 -6.57
C SER A 27 7.01 -18.68 -5.11
N LYS A 28 7.50 -17.46 -4.83
CA LYS A 28 7.90 -17.02 -3.48
C LYS A 28 6.85 -16.22 -2.72
N TYR A 29 5.76 -15.84 -3.39
CA TYR A 29 4.62 -15.17 -2.76
C TYR A 29 3.32 -15.90 -3.07
N ILE A 30 2.37 -15.79 -2.15
CA ILE A 30 1.03 -16.38 -2.29
C ILE A 30 0.17 -15.48 -3.15
N GLU A 31 0.28 -14.17 -2.93
CA GLU A 31 -0.49 -13.17 -3.65
C GLU A 31 0.32 -11.88 -3.80
N HIS A 32 0.11 -11.18 -4.91
CA HIS A 32 0.71 -9.89 -5.21
C HIS A 32 -0.33 -8.91 -5.74
N ILE A 33 -0.21 -7.66 -5.32
CA ILE A 33 -0.95 -6.54 -5.89
C ILE A 33 -0.06 -5.30 -5.95
N ALA A 34 -0.17 -4.55 -7.04
CA ALA A 34 0.52 -3.28 -7.23
C ALA A 34 -0.51 -2.15 -7.27
N LEU A 35 -0.37 -1.17 -6.38
CA LEU A 35 -1.19 0.04 -6.34
C LEU A 35 -0.45 1.18 -7.02
N HIS A 36 -1.17 2.03 -7.74
CA HIS A 36 -0.57 3.22 -8.33
C HIS A 36 -0.14 4.21 -7.25
N ASP A 37 0.99 4.89 -7.46
CA ASP A 37 1.56 5.86 -6.55
C ASP A 37 0.55 6.98 -6.17
N ASP A 38 -0.11 7.58 -7.17
CA ASP A 38 -1.18 8.58 -6.96
C ASP A 38 -2.24 8.15 -5.94
N LEU A 39 -2.68 6.88 -5.97
CA LEU A 39 -3.66 6.37 -5.02
C LEU A 39 -3.08 6.30 -3.61
N ILE A 40 -1.82 5.86 -3.48
CA ILE A 40 -1.12 5.79 -2.19
C ILE A 40 -0.92 7.19 -1.60
N LEU A 41 -0.45 8.13 -2.41
CA LEU A 41 -0.29 9.54 -2.00
C LEU A 41 -1.63 10.12 -1.55
N TYR A 42 -2.70 9.88 -2.31
CA TYR A 42 -4.04 10.39 -1.98
C TYR A 42 -4.55 9.91 -0.62
N ILE A 43 -4.23 8.68 -0.21
CA ILE A 43 -4.71 8.08 1.05
C ILE A 43 -3.65 8.05 2.17
N THR A 44 -2.45 8.60 1.92
CA THR A 44 -1.24 8.37 2.73
C THR A 44 -1.39 8.69 4.21
N ASP A 45 -2.15 9.75 4.53
CA ASP A 45 -2.35 10.18 5.92
C ASP A 45 -3.06 9.13 6.76
N THR A 46 -4.02 8.40 6.16
CA THR A 46 -4.71 7.31 6.85
C THR A 46 -3.82 6.08 7.00
N LEU A 47 -2.89 5.85 6.08
CA LEU A 47 -1.97 4.72 6.14
C LEU A 47 -0.98 4.85 7.31
N LYS A 48 -0.66 6.09 7.73
CA LYS A 48 0.19 6.40 8.90
C LYS A 48 -0.38 5.86 10.23
N TRP A 49 -1.62 5.37 10.27
CA TRP A 49 -2.22 4.80 11.49
C TRP A 49 -2.00 3.30 11.63
N ILE A 50 -1.49 2.64 10.59
CA ILE A 50 -1.30 1.19 10.57
C ILE A 50 0.00 0.87 11.34
N PRO A 51 -0.01 -0.02 12.34
CA PRO A 51 1.20 -0.52 12.98
C PRO A 51 2.06 -1.26 11.97
N THR A 52 3.34 -0.95 11.87
CA THR A 52 4.27 -1.53 10.89
C THR A 52 5.65 -1.75 11.48
N LYS A 53 6.50 -2.42 10.71
CA LYS A 53 7.93 -2.60 10.99
C LYS A 53 8.74 -2.24 9.76
N ASN A 54 9.94 -1.70 9.95
CA ASN A 54 10.88 -1.46 8.84
C ASN A 54 12.00 -2.50 8.86
N PRO A 55 11.97 -3.52 7.97
CA PRO A 55 13.00 -4.56 7.91
C PRO A 55 14.32 -4.06 7.31
N GLY A 56 14.35 -2.87 6.69
CA GLY A 56 15.58 -2.22 6.23
C GLY A 56 16.40 -1.58 7.36
N MET A 57 15.84 -1.45 8.56
CA MET A 57 16.57 -0.93 9.72
C MET A 57 17.34 -2.05 10.43
N ARG A 58 18.56 -1.72 10.90
CA ARG A 58 19.44 -2.67 11.64
C ARG A 58 18.76 -3.30 12.86
N ALA A 59 17.87 -2.55 13.51
CA ALA A 59 16.96 -3.07 14.52
C ALA A 59 15.54 -2.90 13.98
N ILE A 60 14.81 -4.01 13.82
CA ILE A 60 13.41 -4.00 13.40
C ILE A 60 12.60 -3.38 14.54
N THR A 61 12.32 -2.09 14.42
CA THR A 61 11.53 -1.33 15.38
C THR A 61 10.07 -1.35 14.96
N ALA A 62 9.18 -1.44 15.96
CA ALA A 62 7.77 -1.19 15.74
C ALA A 62 7.58 0.31 15.45
N GLY A 63 6.80 0.61 14.43
CA GLY A 63 6.45 1.96 14.00
C GLY A 63 5.02 1.99 13.48
N PHE A 64 4.71 3.04 12.74
CA PHE A 64 3.43 3.21 12.08
C PHE A 64 3.63 3.75 10.67
N GLY A 65 2.68 3.45 9.78
CA GLY A 65 2.71 3.90 8.40
C GLY A 65 3.46 2.97 7.47
N ILE A 66 3.09 3.03 6.19
CA ILE A 66 3.89 2.45 5.12
C ILE A 66 4.98 3.44 4.70
N ASN A 67 6.19 2.93 4.43
CA ASN A 67 7.27 3.74 3.93
C ASN A 67 6.98 4.14 2.49
N TYR A 68 6.99 5.43 2.18
CA TYR A 68 6.84 5.88 0.79
C TYR A 68 7.99 5.39 -0.09
N HIS A 69 9.22 5.49 0.44
CA HIS A 69 10.43 4.93 -0.15
C HIS A 69 10.93 3.74 0.66
N GLY A 70 11.17 2.61 -0.01
CA GLY A 70 11.71 1.40 0.61
C GLY A 70 10.64 0.46 1.16
N VAL A 71 11.01 -0.35 2.16
CA VAL A 71 10.28 -1.57 2.49
C VAL A 71 9.53 -1.46 3.80
N THR A 72 8.32 -2.00 3.84
CA THR A 72 7.48 -2.07 5.05
C THR A 72 7.05 -3.50 5.29
N LEU A 73 7.14 -3.95 6.54
CA LEU A 73 6.63 -5.22 6.99
C LEU A 73 5.32 -5.03 7.78
N LEU A 74 4.28 -5.68 7.31
CA LEU A 74 2.97 -5.79 7.95
C LEU A 74 2.80 -7.20 8.50
N ASP A 75 2.38 -7.30 9.76
CA ASP A 75 2.15 -8.57 10.45
C ASP A 75 0.76 -8.63 11.08
N LYS A 76 0.51 -9.62 11.94
CA LYS A 76 -0.77 -9.79 12.63
C LYS A 76 -1.27 -8.54 13.35
N HIS A 77 -0.38 -7.69 13.87
CA HIS A 77 -0.77 -6.45 14.54
C HIS A 77 -1.26 -5.38 13.56
N SER A 78 -0.80 -5.45 12.31
CA SER A 78 -1.24 -4.58 11.21
C SER A 78 -2.62 -4.98 10.66
N ALA A 79 -3.01 -6.25 10.81
CA ALA A 79 -4.16 -6.86 10.15
C ALA A 79 -5.46 -6.06 10.27
N VAL A 80 -5.90 -5.77 11.51
CA VAL A 80 -7.18 -5.09 11.76
C VAL A 80 -7.16 -3.63 11.28
N PRO A 81 -6.16 -2.80 11.62
CA PRO A 81 -6.07 -1.43 11.09
C PRO A 81 -6.00 -1.39 9.56
N LEU A 82 -5.15 -2.23 8.94
CA LEU A 82 -5.01 -2.32 7.49
C LEU A 82 -6.36 -2.65 6.83
N ARG A 83 -7.03 -3.71 7.30
CA ARG A 83 -8.35 -4.11 6.80
C ARG A 83 -9.35 -2.97 6.87
N ASN A 84 -9.47 -2.34 8.03
CA ASN A 84 -10.50 -1.36 8.29
C ASN A 84 -10.27 -0.07 7.48
N ILE A 85 -9.01 0.40 7.36
CA ILE A 85 -8.66 1.59 6.57
C ILE A 85 -8.94 1.34 5.08
N PHE A 86 -8.46 0.21 4.54
CA PHE A 86 -8.71 -0.12 3.13
C PHE A 86 -10.21 -0.38 2.86
N SER A 87 -10.94 -0.96 3.80
CA SER A 87 -12.40 -1.12 3.68
C SER A 87 -13.13 0.22 3.63
N ALA A 88 -12.72 1.19 4.47
CA ALA A 88 -13.31 2.52 4.46
C ALA A 88 -13.10 3.24 3.11
N TRP A 89 -11.89 3.16 2.55
CA TRP A 89 -11.61 3.69 1.21
C TRP A 89 -12.37 2.94 0.12
N ARG A 90 -12.46 1.61 0.21
CA ARG A 90 -13.23 0.79 -0.72
C ARG A 90 -14.69 1.22 -0.73
N ASP A 91 -15.32 1.33 0.45
CA ASP A 91 -16.72 1.73 0.60
C ASP A 91 -16.95 3.15 0.05
N LEU A 92 -16.02 4.08 0.31
CA LEU A 92 -16.09 5.45 -0.20
C LEU A 92 -15.97 5.51 -1.73
N PHE A 93 -15.01 4.80 -2.34
CA PHE A 93 -14.87 4.80 -3.79
C PHE A 93 -15.99 4.03 -4.49
N ASN A 94 -16.59 3.03 -3.84
CA ASN A 94 -17.68 2.26 -4.41
C ASN A 94 -18.90 3.13 -4.76
N ILE A 95 -19.12 4.25 -4.04
CA ILE A 95 -20.21 5.19 -4.30
C ILE A 95 -19.89 6.33 -5.29
N ALA A 96 -18.67 6.39 -5.84
CA ALA A 96 -18.23 7.46 -6.74
C ALA A 96 -18.89 7.39 -8.15
N PRO A 97 -18.46 8.16 -9.15
CA PRO A 97 -18.71 7.86 -10.57
C PRO A 97 -17.72 6.82 -11.11
N GLU A 98 -17.99 6.21 -12.28
CA GLU A 98 -17.11 5.17 -12.84
C GLU A 98 -15.71 5.74 -13.13
N LYS A 99 -15.69 6.97 -13.67
CA LYS A 99 -14.50 7.81 -13.79
C LYS A 99 -14.45 8.75 -12.57
N ILE A 100 -13.50 8.50 -11.67
CA ILE A 100 -13.27 9.33 -10.49
C ILE A 100 -12.27 10.42 -10.86
N GLU A 101 -12.56 11.65 -10.48
CA GLU A 101 -11.62 12.78 -10.58
C GLU A 101 -11.28 13.23 -9.15
N LEU A 102 -10.01 13.07 -8.76
CA LEU A 102 -9.50 13.45 -7.43
C LEU A 102 -8.44 14.55 -7.56
N THR A 103 -8.32 15.36 -6.53
CA THR A 103 -7.24 16.34 -6.39
C THR A 103 -5.94 15.62 -6.02
N GLY A 104 -4.90 15.79 -6.84
CA GLY A 104 -3.55 15.29 -6.59
C GLY A 104 -2.65 16.35 -5.94
N ASP A 105 -1.34 16.20 -6.13
CA ASP A 105 -0.35 17.10 -5.54
C ASP A 105 -0.42 18.52 -6.12
N PHE A 106 0.04 19.48 -5.34
CA PHE A 106 0.19 20.86 -5.81
C PHE A 106 1.49 21.00 -6.59
N VAL A 107 1.39 21.38 -7.86
CA VAL A 107 2.53 21.62 -8.74
C VAL A 107 2.60 23.12 -9.00
N GLY A 108 3.73 23.72 -8.63
CA GLY A 108 3.95 25.16 -8.78
C GLY A 108 5.43 25.50 -8.93
N GLU A 109 5.70 26.76 -9.23
CA GLU A 109 7.06 27.30 -9.26
C GLU A 109 7.61 27.45 -7.82
N ASP A 110 8.94 27.44 -7.65
CA ASP A 110 9.66 27.44 -6.35
C ASP A 110 9.26 28.57 -5.38
N ASN A 111 8.64 29.62 -5.89
CA ASN A 111 8.15 30.78 -5.17
C ASN A 111 6.70 30.63 -4.65
N HIS A 112 6.04 29.47 -4.85
CA HIS A 112 4.73 29.07 -4.30
C HIS A 112 3.55 30.04 -4.54
N GLN A 113 3.73 31.05 -5.41
CA GLN A 113 2.70 32.04 -5.71
C GLN A 113 1.84 31.64 -6.91
N ASN A 114 2.37 30.78 -7.79
CA ASN A 114 1.68 30.24 -8.96
C ASN A 114 1.79 28.72 -8.96
N GLY A 115 0.67 28.03 -9.08
CA GLY A 115 0.61 26.59 -9.22
C GLY A 115 -0.83 26.09 -9.31
N GLU A 116 -0.97 24.81 -9.62
CA GLU A 116 -2.24 24.12 -9.73
C GLU A 116 -2.17 22.75 -9.07
N TYR A 117 -3.32 22.25 -8.63
CA TYR A 117 -3.41 20.87 -8.19
C TYR A 117 -3.54 19.96 -9.39
N GLU A 118 -2.82 18.85 -9.37
CA GLU A 118 -2.99 17.77 -10.32
C GLU A 118 -4.42 17.22 -10.25
N ARG A 119 -4.85 16.64 -11.37
CA ARG A 119 -6.14 15.96 -11.48
C ARG A 119 -5.89 14.49 -11.73
N LEU A 120 -6.14 13.67 -10.72
CA LEU A 120 -6.04 12.23 -10.79
C LEU A 120 -7.31 11.67 -11.42
N ILE A 121 -7.17 10.98 -12.55
CA ILE A 121 -8.28 10.34 -13.25
C ILE A 121 -8.17 8.83 -13.04
N LEU A 122 -9.10 8.27 -12.28
CA LEU A 122 -9.04 6.88 -11.84
C LEU A 122 -10.31 6.13 -12.25
N ASN A 123 -10.16 4.84 -12.54
CA ASN A 123 -11.29 3.94 -12.77
C ASN A 123 -11.73 3.34 -11.42
N ARG A 124 -13.00 3.58 -11.07
CA ARG A 124 -13.59 3.17 -9.79
C ARG A 124 -13.51 1.67 -9.56
N ASP A 125 -13.93 0.88 -10.54
CA ASP A 125 -14.03 -0.58 -10.41
C ASP A 125 -12.64 -1.20 -10.24
N GLU A 126 -11.64 -0.66 -10.95
CA GLU A 126 -10.24 -1.08 -10.79
C GLU A 126 -9.71 -0.76 -9.39
N ILE A 127 -9.94 0.45 -8.87
CA ILE A 127 -9.53 0.81 -7.50
C ILE A 127 -10.20 -0.12 -6.49
N VAL A 128 -11.52 -0.28 -6.57
CA VAL A 128 -12.29 -1.12 -5.63
C VAL A 128 -11.73 -2.54 -5.64
N ARG A 129 -11.51 -3.12 -6.83
CA ARG A 129 -10.92 -4.45 -6.99
C ARG A 129 -9.51 -4.54 -6.40
N GLN A 130 -8.70 -3.50 -6.53
CA GLN A 130 -7.35 -3.44 -5.96
C GLN A 130 -7.38 -3.35 -4.43
N LEU A 131 -8.26 -2.52 -3.86
CA LEU A 131 -8.44 -2.40 -2.42
C LEU A 131 -8.97 -3.69 -1.80
N GLU A 132 -9.89 -4.39 -2.46
CA GLU A 132 -10.39 -5.69 -2.04
C GLU A 132 -9.30 -6.75 -1.91
N LYS A 133 -8.29 -6.71 -2.79
CA LYS A 133 -7.11 -7.59 -2.66
C LYS A 133 -6.28 -7.28 -1.42
N VAL A 134 -6.04 -6.00 -1.11
CA VAL A 134 -5.32 -5.62 0.12
C VAL A 134 -6.13 -6.01 1.36
N ILE A 135 -7.45 -5.88 1.31
CA ILE A 135 -8.37 -6.35 2.36
C ILE A 135 -8.22 -7.87 2.53
N ALA A 136 -8.26 -8.66 1.47
CA ALA A 136 -8.06 -10.11 1.55
C ALA A 136 -6.69 -10.49 2.14
N MET A 137 -5.61 -9.80 1.73
CA MET A 137 -4.28 -9.98 2.34
C MET A 137 -4.28 -9.65 3.84
N SER A 138 -4.99 -8.60 4.25
CA SER A 138 -5.08 -8.20 5.66
C SER A 138 -5.83 -9.21 6.52
N GLU A 139 -6.83 -9.91 5.95
CA GLU A 139 -7.54 -10.99 6.64
C GLU A 139 -6.61 -12.18 6.88
N ARG A 140 -5.76 -12.51 5.90
CA ARG A 140 -4.73 -13.57 6.04
C ARG A 140 -3.75 -13.28 7.18
N LEU A 141 -3.44 -12.01 7.45
CA LEU A 141 -2.54 -11.66 8.56
C LEU A 141 -3.10 -12.04 9.94
N LEU A 142 -4.42 -12.20 10.10
CA LEU A 142 -5.04 -12.56 11.38
C LEU A 142 -4.62 -13.95 11.87
N ASP A 143 -4.33 -14.86 10.95
CA ASP A 143 -3.85 -16.21 11.24
C ASP A 143 -2.52 -16.18 12.01
N GLY A 144 -1.69 -15.16 11.78
CA GLY A 144 -0.37 -15.01 12.41
C GLY A 144 0.76 -15.78 11.72
N GLU A 145 0.43 -16.51 10.66
CA GLU A 145 1.33 -17.36 9.87
C GLU A 145 1.84 -16.68 8.59
N TYR A 146 1.42 -15.44 8.35
CA TYR A 146 1.74 -14.69 7.13
C TYR A 146 2.31 -13.31 7.44
N TYR A 147 3.04 -12.78 6.47
CA TYR A 147 3.45 -11.39 6.39
C TYR A 147 2.97 -10.77 5.09
N VAL A 148 2.77 -9.45 5.10
CA VAL A 148 2.68 -8.65 3.89
C VAL A 148 3.89 -7.74 3.83
N TYR A 149 4.64 -7.84 2.74
CA TYR A 149 5.71 -6.90 2.41
C TYR A 149 5.17 -5.85 1.47
N HIS A 150 5.30 -4.59 1.87
CA HIS A 150 5.06 -3.45 1.02
C HIS A 150 6.40 -2.89 0.51
N CYS A 151 6.49 -2.64 -0.79
CA CYS A 151 7.62 -2.01 -1.45
C CYS A 151 7.16 -0.66 -2.01
N GLY A 152 7.68 0.41 -1.44
CA GLY A 152 7.53 1.78 -1.92
C GLY A 152 8.40 2.07 -3.14
N VAL A 153 8.22 3.25 -3.71
CA VAL A 153 8.83 3.70 -4.97
C VAL A 153 10.19 4.36 -4.77
#